data_AF-A0A537FT48-F1
#
_entry.id   AF-A0A537FT48-F1
#
_cell.length_a   1.000
_cell.length_b   1.000
_cell.length_c   1.000
_cell.angle_alpha   90.00
_cell.angle_beta   90.00
_cell.angle_gamma   90.00
#
_symmetry.space_group_name_H-M   'P 1'
#
loop_
_entity.id
_entity.type
_entity.pdbx_description
1 polymer ?
#
loop_
_entity_poly.entity_id
_entity_poly.type
_entity_poly.pdbx_seq_one_letter_code
_entity_poly.pdbx_strand_id
1 'polypeptide(L)'
;MSLCITRDAPLLQCASTVGVDRNLRNLTVGNDQETRHYDLSKTVRIASTTMRIVASFRRDDARIRGAIASKYGERRTARTGHLLHTTTKTIVALAV
;
A
#
# COMPACT_ATOMS: atom_id res chain seq x y z
N MET A 1 21.45 1.40 10.99
CA MET A 1 22.27 1.20 9.78
C MET A 1 21.34 0.82 8.63
N SER A 2 21.23 1.66 7.61
CA SER A 2 20.53 1.35 6.35
C SER A 2 21.58 1.35 5.23
N LEU A 3 21.70 0.24 4.50
CA LEU A 3 22.64 0.10 3.39
C LEU A 3 21.89 0.31 2.07
N CYS A 4 22.35 1.26 1.25
CA CYS A 4 21.85 1.44 -0.10
C CYS A 4 22.71 0.60 -1.06
N ILE A 5 22.06 -0.23 -1.89
CA ILE A 5 22.74 -1.09 -2.86
C ILE A 5 22.16 -0.77 -4.24
N THR A 6 23.02 -0.34 -5.15
CA THR A 6 22.66 -0.19 -6.57
C THR A 6 22.68 -1.56 -7.23
N ARG A 7 21.67 -1.86 -8.06
CA ARG A 7 21.62 -3.05 -8.91
C ARG A 7 21.38 -2.62 -10.34
N ASP A 8 22.10 -3.24 -11.27
CA ASP A 8 21.84 -3.05 -12.69
C ASP A 8 20.47 -3.66 -13.04
N ALA A 9 19.64 -2.89 -13.76
CA ALA A 9 18.35 -3.37 -14.22
C ALA A 9 18.52 -4.21 -15.50
N PRO A 10 17.84 -5.36 -15.63
CA PRO A 10 17.89 -6.14 -16.86
C PRO A 10 17.26 -5.35 -18.01
N LEU A 11 17.86 -5.45 -19.19
CA LEU A 11 17.25 -4.95 -20.43
C LEU A 11 16.06 -5.85 -20.78
N LEU A 12 14.88 -5.25 -20.93
CA LEU A 12 13.64 -5.93 -21.30
C LEU A 12 13.12 -5.37 -22.62
N GLN A 13 12.64 -6.25 -23.50
CA GLN A 13 11.93 -5.83 -24.71
C GLN A 13 10.46 -5.55 -24.35
N CYS A 14 9.93 -4.42 -24.81
CA CYS A 14 8.52 -4.10 -24.61
C CYS A 14 7.65 -5.01 -25.49
N ALA A 15 7.06 -6.05 -24.90
CA ALA A 15 6.15 -6.97 -25.59
C ALA A 15 4.70 -6.45 -25.63
N SER A 16 4.28 -5.69 -24.61
CA SER A 16 2.94 -5.14 -24.51
C SER A 16 2.90 -3.90 -23.60
N THR A 17 1.77 -3.20 -23.61
CA THR A 17 1.49 -2.07 -22.72
C THR A 17 0.34 -2.44 -21.81
N VAL A 18 0.46 -2.09 -20.52
CA VAL A 18 -0.58 -2.33 -19.53
C VAL A 18 -0.90 -1.01 -18.82
N GLY A 19 -2.18 -0.63 -18.84
CA GLY A 19 -2.70 0.51 -18.09
C GLY A 19 -2.94 0.16 -16.63
N VAL A 20 -2.65 1.11 -15.73
CA VAL A 20 -2.89 0.96 -14.29
C VAL A 20 -3.74 2.14 -13.80
N ASP A 21 -4.92 1.84 -13.29
CA ASP A 21 -5.80 2.79 -12.62
C ASP A 21 -5.89 2.48 -11.12
N ARG A 22 -5.99 3.53 -10.29
CA ARG A 22 -5.89 3.42 -8.83
C ARG A 22 -6.95 4.26 -8.15
N ASN A 23 -7.65 3.65 -7.19
CA ASN A 23 -8.46 4.35 -6.20
C ASN A 23 -8.13 3.83 -4.80
N LEU A 24 -8.72 4.44 -3.76
CA LEU A 24 -8.54 4.03 -2.37
C LEU A 24 -8.92 2.56 -2.12
N ARG A 25 -9.93 2.06 -2.84
CA ARG A 25 -10.49 0.72 -2.63
C ARG A 25 -10.18 -0.27 -3.73
N ASN A 26 -9.60 0.17 -4.84
CA ASN A 26 -9.28 -0.73 -5.93
C ASN A 26 -8.02 -0.32 -6.65
N LEU A 27 -7.44 -1.30 -7.32
CA LEU A 27 -6.41 -1.09 -8.29
C LEU A 27 -6.74 -1.97 -9.49
N THR A 28 -6.90 -1.33 -10.64
CA THR A 28 -7.31 -1.98 -11.88
C THR A 28 -6.12 -1.96 -12.83
N VAL A 29 -5.87 -3.10 -13.47
CA VAL A 29 -4.76 -3.28 -14.40
C VAL A 29 -5.31 -3.94 -15.65
N GLY A 30 -4.98 -3.44 -16.83
CA GLY A 30 -5.48 -4.07 -18.06
C GLY A 30 -4.83 -3.57 -19.34
N ASN A 31 -5.04 -4.34 -20.41
CA ASN A 31 -4.66 -4.06 -21.78
C ASN A 31 -5.81 -4.44 -22.73
N ASP A 32 -5.54 -4.50 -24.03
CA ASP A 32 -6.54 -4.81 -25.06
C ASP A 32 -7.14 -6.23 -24.93
N GLN A 33 -6.50 -7.12 -24.18
CA GLN A 33 -6.89 -8.52 -24.03
C GLN A 33 -7.62 -8.82 -22.72
N GLU A 34 -7.12 -8.30 -21.59
CA GLU A 34 -7.64 -8.63 -20.26
C GLU A 34 -7.63 -7.43 -19.33
N THR A 35 -8.61 -7.36 -18.42
CA THR A 35 -8.63 -6.45 -17.28
C THR A 35 -8.73 -7.24 -15.98
N ARG A 36 -7.88 -6.90 -15.02
CA ARG A 36 -7.86 -7.47 -13.66
C ARG A 36 -8.10 -6.39 -12.63
N HIS A 37 -8.94 -6.73 -11.65
CA HIS A 37 -9.31 -5.84 -10.57
C HIS A 37 -8.83 -6.41 -9.23
N TYR A 38 -8.08 -5.61 -8.48
CA TYR A 38 -7.59 -5.94 -7.14
C TYR A 38 -8.36 -5.13 -6.09
N ASP A 39 -9.02 -5.81 -5.16
CA ASP A 39 -9.70 -5.14 -4.03
C ASP A 39 -8.69 -4.68 -2.97
N LEU A 40 -8.61 -3.37 -2.78
CA LEU A 40 -7.81 -2.69 -1.77
C LEU A 40 -8.64 -2.19 -0.58
N SER A 41 -9.94 -2.53 -0.48
CA SER A 41 -10.83 -2.09 0.61
C SER A 41 -10.30 -2.40 2.01
N LYS A 42 -9.50 -3.47 2.14
CA LYS A 42 -8.83 -3.81 3.40
C LYS A 42 -7.87 -2.71 3.87
N THR A 43 -7.18 -2.01 2.96
CA THR A 43 -6.28 -0.90 3.30
C THR A 43 -7.06 0.28 3.90
N VAL A 44 -8.23 0.59 3.33
CA VAL A 44 -9.15 1.62 3.82
C VAL A 44 -9.71 1.25 5.19
N ARG A 45 -10.11 -0.02 5.39
CA ARG A 45 -10.56 -0.52 6.70
C ARG A 45 -9.47 -0.39 7.76
N ILE A 46 -8.22 -0.70 7.43
CA ILE A 46 -7.08 -0.53 8.36
C ILE A 46 -6.91 0.94 8.72
N ALA A 47 -6.94 1.84 7.74
CA ALA A 47 -6.81 3.28 7.98
C ALA A 47 -7.96 3.81 8.87
N SER A 48 -9.21 3.44 8.58
CA SER A 48 -10.37 3.90 9.34
C SER A 48 -10.38 3.37 10.77
N THR A 49 -10.05 2.09 10.99
CA THR A 49 -9.90 1.52 12.34
C THR A 49 -8.81 2.25 13.13
N THR A 50 -7.67 2.55 12.49
CA THR A 50 -6.57 3.28 13.13
C THR A 50 -7.03 4.67 13.59
N MET A 51 -7.72 5.40 12.72
CA MET A 51 -8.26 6.73 13.05
C MET A 51 -9.26 6.68 14.22
N ARG A 52 -10.17 5.69 14.22
CA ARG A 52 -11.12 5.51 15.33
C ARG A 52 -10.44 5.22 16.66
N ILE A 53 -9.41 4.37 16.64
CA ILE A 53 -8.62 4.07 17.84
C ILE A 53 -7.95 5.34 18.35
N VAL A 54 -7.24 6.07 17.50
CA VAL A 54 -6.57 7.33 17.89
C VAL A 54 -7.57 8.35 18.43
N ALA A 55 -8.74 8.48 17.81
CA ALA A 55 -9.79 9.40 18.25
C ALA A 55 -10.45 9.01 19.59
N SER A 56 -10.42 7.73 19.96
CA SER A 56 -11.04 7.24 21.21
C SER A 56 -10.26 7.65 22.47
N PHE A 57 -9.01 8.07 22.34
CA PHE A 57 -8.20 8.49 23.48
C PHE A 57 -8.56 9.91 23.89
N ARG A 58 -9.14 10.05 25.09
CA ARG A 58 -9.64 11.32 25.66
C ARG A 58 -8.64 12.07 26.55
N ARG A 59 -7.39 11.62 26.66
CA ARG A 59 -6.40 12.28 27.52
C ARG A 59 -5.91 13.59 26.89
N ASP A 60 -5.93 14.68 27.66
CA ASP A 60 -5.41 16.00 27.27
C ASP A 60 -3.87 16.13 27.36
N ASP A 61 -3.17 15.03 27.63
CA ASP A 61 -1.72 15.01 27.54
C ASP A 61 -1.30 14.88 26.06
N ALA A 62 -0.85 16.01 25.49
CA ALA A 62 -0.37 16.09 24.12
C ALA A 62 0.80 15.14 23.82
N ARG A 63 1.70 14.90 24.79
CA ARG A 63 2.86 14.01 24.63
C ARG A 63 2.40 12.56 24.53
N ILE A 64 1.47 12.13 25.38
CA ILE A 64 0.90 10.79 25.33
C ILE A 64 0.08 10.59 24.04
N ARG A 65 -0.67 11.60 23.60
CA ARG A 65 -1.39 11.57 22.32
C ARG A 65 -0.46 11.38 21.13
N GLY A 66 0.67 12.10 21.10
CA GLY A 66 1.70 11.96 20.07
C GLY A 66 2.28 10.55 20.00
N ALA A 67 2.67 9.99 21.16
CA ALA A 67 3.22 8.64 21.24
C ALA A 67 2.22 7.56 20.75
N ILE A 68 0.95 7.69 21.14
CA ILE A 68 -0.13 6.81 20.68
C ILE A 68 -0.33 6.96 19.16
N ALA A 69 -0.43 8.19 18.66
CA ALA A 69 -0.61 8.44 17.23
C ALA A 69 0.55 7.85 16.40
N SER A 70 1.80 7.98 16.86
CA SER A 70 2.97 7.37 16.22
C SER A 70 2.85 5.85 16.18
N LYS A 71 2.61 5.21 17.35
CA LYS A 71 2.48 3.75 17.46
C LYS A 71 1.42 3.18 16.52
N TYR A 72 0.24 3.80 16.49
CA TYR A 72 -0.85 3.34 15.63
C TYR A 72 -0.61 3.72 14.15
N GLY A 73 0.07 4.84 13.88
CA GLY A 73 0.52 5.25 12.55
C GLY A 73 1.51 4.28 11.93
N GLU A 74 2.54 3.87 12.67
CA GLU A 74 3.52 2.86 12.25
C GLU A 74 2.84 1.53 11.97
N ARG A 75 1.95 1.08 12.86
CA ARG A 75 1.16 -0.14 12.66
C ARG A 75 0.30 -0.06 11.40
N ARG A 76 -0.33 1.08 11.11
CA ARG A 76 -1.09 1.30 9.88
C ARG A 76 -0.18 1.16 8.68
N THR A 77 0.93 1.89 8.65
CA THR A 77 1.91 1.89 7.54
C THR A 77 2.44 0.51 7.24
N ALA A 78 2.85 -0.25 8.26
CA ALA A 78 3.34 -1.62 8.07
C ALA A 78 2.27 -2.54 7.45
N ARG A 79 1.03 -2.46 7.94
CA ARG A 79 -0.07 -3.31 7.45
C ARG A 79 -0.52 -2.93 6.05
N THR A 80 -0.66 -1.64 5.74
CA THR A 80 -1.04 -1.19 4.39
C THR A 80 0.09 -1.45 3.40
N GLY A 81 1.34 -1.21 3.80
CA GLY A 81 2.52 -1.47 2.98
C GLY A 81 2.63 -2.94 2.58
N HIS A 82 2.39 -3.88 3.51
CA HIS A 82 2.38 -5.30 3.18
C HIS A 82 1.32 -5.67 2.13
N LEU A 83 0.10 -5.14 2.25
CA LEU A 83 -0.97 -5.39 1.28
C LEU A 83 -0.63 -4.83 -0.10
N LEU A 84 -0.16 -3.58 -0.15
CA LEU A 84 0.23 -2.94 -1.40
C LEU A 84 1.42 -3.65 -2.06
N HIS A 85 2.41 -4.08 -1.29
CA HIS A 85 3.55 -4.84 -1.79
C HIS A 85 3.11 -6.16 -2.42
N THR A 86 2.25 -6.92 -1.74
CA THR A 86 1.72 -8.18 -2.26
C THR A 86 0.95 -7.97 -3.56
N THR A 87 0.04 -6.98 -3.62
CA THR A 87 -0.74 -6.69 -4.82
C THR A 87 0.16 -6.27 -5.99
N THR A 88 1.09 -5.33 -5.77
CA THR A 88 2.01 -4.84 -6.82
C THR A 88 2.96 -5.93 -7.30
N LYS A 89 3.46 -6.78 -6.40
CA LYS A 89 4.28 -7.94 -6.77
C LYS A 89 3.50 -8.91 -7.68
N THR A 90 2.24 -9.19 -7.35
CA THR A 90 1.38 -10.03 -8.17
C THR A 90 1.15 -9.41 -9.56
N ILE A 91 0.93 -8.10 -9.63
CA ILE A 91 0.74 -7.40 -10.91
C ILE A 91 1.99 -7.52 -11.77
N VAL A 92 3.17 -7.19 -11.24
CA VAL A 92 4.43 -7.28 -11.99
C VAL A 92 4.72 -8.71 -12.41
N ALA A 93 4.42 -9.71 -11.58
CA ALA A 93 4.60 -11.12 -11.93
C ALA A 93 3.68 -11.61 -13.06
N LEU A 94 2.53 -10.95 -13.23
CA LEU A 94 1.53 -11.30 -14.23
C LEU A 94 1.55 -10.40 -15.47
N ALA A 95 2.18 -9.23 -15.39
CA ALA A 95 2.25 -8.22 -16.44
C ALA A 95 3.50 -8.37 -17.32
N VAL A 96 4.02 -9.58 -17.45
CA VAL A 96 5.13 -9.94 -18.35
C VAL A 96 4.58 -10.75 -19.50
#